data_AF-A0A354F2X0-F1
#
_entry.id   AF-A0A354F2X0-F1
#
_cell.length_a   1.000
_cell.length_b   1.000
_cell.length_c   1.000
_cell.angle_alpha   90.00
_cell.angle_beta   90.00
_cell.angle_gamma   90.00
#
_symmetry.space_group_name_H-M   'P 1'
#
loop_
_entity.id
_entity.type
_entity.pdbx_description
1 polymer ?
#
loop_
_entity_poly.entity_id
_entity_poly.type
_entity_poly.pdbx_seq_one_letter_code
_entity_poly.pdbx_strand_id
1 'polypeptide(L)'
;MDKIDKGATLRVQRLGESFSDPTTGKTLGRVVVEVALLRVEKIMGEQLSMTSLLEEYADLQVGDVVMVWTGGEIDAPKKYKEAAPTTAPPSTMPQTPSTPLEEKKKRALPPPSF
;
A
#
# COMPACT_ATOMS: atom_id res chain seq x y z
N MET A 1 7.97 18.47 23.30
CA MET A 1 9.04 18.49 22.27
C MET A 1 9.75 17.16 22.38
N ASP A 2 9.46 16.26 21.45
CA ASP A 2 10.11 14.96 21.35
C ASP A 2 11.62 15.16 21.14
N LYS A 3 12.41 14.77 22.14
CA LYS A 3 13.86 14.85 22.05
C LYS A 3 14.34 13.64 21.26
N ILE A 4 15.07 13.89 20.18
CA ILE A 4 15.69 12.85 19.38
C ILE A 4 17.06 12.56 20.00
N ASP A 5 17.32 11.29 20.33
CA ASP A 5 18.60 10.87 20.90
C ASP A 5 19.61 10.45 19.82
N LYS A 6 20.90 10.57 20.14
CA LYS A 6 21.97 10.05 19.29
C LYS A 6 21.83 8.53 19.18
N GLY A 7 21.94 8.02 17.96
CA GLY A 7 21.79 6.60 17.66
C GLY A 7 20.34 6.15 17.45
N ALA A 8 19.36 7.04 17.64
CA ALA A 8 17.97 6.77 17.32
C ALA A 8 17.81 6.47 15.82
N THR A 9 16.94 5.50 15.53
CA THR A 9 16.50 5.22 14.16
C THR A 9 15.31 6.12 13.85
N LEU A 10 15.34 6.73 12.68
CA LEU A 10 14.29 7.58 12.17
C LEU A 10 13.67 6.94 10.93
N ARG A 11 12.35 7.00 10.84
CA ARG A 11 11.58 6.56 9.69
C ARG A 11 11.17 7.78 8.88
N VAL A 12 11.48 7.78 7.60
CA VAL A 12 11.12 8.84 6.66
C VAL A 12 9.90 8.43 5.88
N GLN A 13 8.90 9.30 5.87
CA GLN A 13 7.61 9.08 5.24
C GLN A 13 7.25 10.24 4.33
N ARG A 14 6.77 9.91 3.14
CA ARG A 14 6.16 10.86 2.20
C ARG A 14 4.66 10.85 2.36
N LEU A 15 4.12 12.02 2.62
CA LEU A 15 2.68 12.26 2.69
C LEU A 15 2.16 12.52 1.27
N GLY A 16 1.35 11.60 0.77
CA GLY A 16 0.68 11.70 -0.53
C GLY A 16 -0.70 12.35 -0.44
N GLU A 17 -1.56 12.01 -1.39
CA GLU A 17 -2.91 12.59 -1.50
C GLU A 17 -3.78 12.26 -0.28
N SER A 18 -4.58 13.24 0.14
CA SER A 18 -5.59 13.06 1.18
C SER A 18 -6.91 12.62 0.56
N PHE A 19 -7.48 11.54 1.09
CA PHE A 19 -8.81 11.09 0.71
C PHE A 19 -9.83 11.80 1.58
N SER A 20 -10.87 12.33 0.94
CA SER A 20 -11.97 12.99 1.62
C SER A 20 -13.27 12.28 1.28
N ASP A 21 -14.17 12.23 2.27
CA ASP A 21 -15.52 11.77 2.08
C ASP A 21 -16.26 12.76 1.16
N PRO A 22 -16.76 12.32 0.00
CA PRO A 22 -17.37 13.22 -0.99
C PRO A 22 -18.71 13.80 -0.53
N THR A 23 -19.34 13.21 0.50
CA THR A 23 -20.67 13.63 0.98
C THR A 23 -20.56 14.64 2.12
N THR A 24 -19.58 14.46 3.00
CA THR A 24 -19.39 15.26 4.22
C THR A 24 -18.23 16.25 4.11
N GLY A 25 -17.37 16.10 3.09
CA GLY A 25 -16.15 16.91 2.91
C GLY A 25 -15.07 16.64 3.97
N LYS A 26 -15.23 15.60 4.81
CA LYS A 26 -14.27 15.27 5.86
C LYS A 26 -13.09 14.49 5.29
N THR A 27 -11.88 14.85 5.68
CA THR A 27 -10.68 14.06 5.39
C THR A 27 -10.75 12.70 6.11
N LEU A 28 -10.80 11.62 5.33
CA LEU A 28 -10.83 10.24 5.82
C LEU A 28 -9.44 9.71 6.14
N GLY A 29 -8.43 10.19 5.43
CA GLY A 29 -7.04 9.78 5.63
C GLY A 29 -6.11 10.38 4.59
N ARG A 30 -4.86 9.94 4.62
CA ARG A 30 -3.83 10.35 3.67
C ARG A 30 -2.97 9.15 3.29
N VAL A 31 -2.54 9.08 2.03
CA VAL A 31 -1.52 8.10 1.62
C VAL A 31 -0.22 8.42 2.36
N VAL A 32 0.35 7.43 3.03
CA VAL A 32 1.66 7.55 3.67
C VAL A 32 2.54 6.46 3.09
N VAL A 33 3.67 6.87 2.49
CA VAL A 33 4.65 5.95 1.90
C VAL A 33 5.94 6.08 2.67
N GLU A 34 6.50 4.97 3.13
CA GLU A 34 7.85 4.98 3.70
C GLU A 34 8.89 5.07 2.59
N VAL A 35 9.84 5.99 2.77
CA VAL A 35 10.85 6.36 1.78
C VAL A 35 12.22 5.84 2.18
N ALA A 36 12.57 5.97 3.45
CA ALA A 36 13.89 5.59 3.95
C ALA A 36 13.91 5.39 5.46
N LEU A 37 14.96 4.73 5.94
CA LEU A 37 15.35 4.68 7.33
C LEU A 37 16.69 5.40 7.51
N LEU A 38 16.75 6.26 8.53
CA LEU A 38 17.93 7.02 8.89
C LEU A 38 18.36 6.67 10.30
N ARG A 39 19.64 6.89 10.61
CA ARG A 39 20.18 6.83 11.97
C ARG A 39 20.79 8.16 12.34
N VAL A 40 20.46 8.65 13.53
CA VAL A 40 21.05 9.89 14.05
C VAL A 40 22.50 9.64 14.46
N GLU A 41 23.44 10.28 13.78
CA GLU A 41 24.86 10.19 14.13
C GLU A 41 25.26 11.24 15.15
N LYS A 42 24.76 12.45 14.96
CA LYS A 42 25.16 13.60 15.77
C LYS A 42 24.02 14.58 15.90
N ILE A 43 23.76 15.03 17.12
CA ILE A 43 22.86 16.14 17.39
C ILE A 43 23.70 17.42 17.35
N MET A 44 23.33 18.38 16.50
CA MET A 44 24.05 19.64 16.31
C MET A 44 23.37 20.83 17.00
N GLY A 45 22.22 20.60 17.63
CA GLY A 45 21.48 21.58 18.41
C GLY A 45 20.06 21.08 18.70
N GLU A 46 19.16 21.98 19.10
CA GLU A 46 17.78 21.61 19.42
C GLU A 46 16.94 21.30 18.17
N GLN A 47 17.30 21.85 17.01
CA GLN A 47 16.51 21.75 15.77
C GLN A 47 17.21 20.99 14.64
N LEU A 48 18.49 20.63 14.81
CA LEU A 48 19.30 20.09 13.72
C LEU A 48 20.12 18.89 14.17
N SER A 49 20.05 17.83 13.37
CA SER A 49 20.79 16.59 13.59
C SER A 49 21.38 16.11 12.26
N MET A 50 22.58 15.53 12.34
CA MET A 50 23.22 14.82 11.24
C MET A 50 22.84 13.35 11.31
N THR A 51 22.37 12.84 10.18
CA THR A 51 21.84 11.48 10.07
C THR A 51 22.54 10.73 8.94
N SER A 52 22.79 9.45 9.16
CA SER A 52 23.25 8.51 8.13
C SER A 52 22.08 7.69 7.59
N LEU A 53 22.10 7.41 6.29
CA LEU A 53 21.12 6.56 5.63
C LEU A 53 21.37 5.09 6.02
N LEU A 54 20.36 4.42 6.53
CA LEU A 54 20.41 2.98 6.83
C LEU A 54 19.85 2.17 5.66
N GLU A 55 18.63 2.50 5.26
CA GLU A 55 17.94 1.85 4.15
C GLU A 55 17.22 2.91 3.31
N GLU A 56 17.25 2.74 2.00
CA GLU A 56 16.56 3.60 1.05
C GLU A 56 15.59 2.75 0.23
N TYR A 57 14.31 3.10 0.28
CA TYR A 57 13.26 2.47 -0.52
C TYR A 57 12.83 3.36 -1.69
N ALA A 58 13.00 4.68 -1.54
CA ALA A 58 12.76 5.69 -2.56
C ALA A 58 13.64 6.92 -2.31
N ASP A 59 13.76 7.76 -3.34
CA ASP A 59 14.55 9.00 -3.32
C ASP A 59 14.04 9.99 -2.24
N LEU A 60 14.95 10.46 -1.40
CA LEU A 60 14.68 11.41 -0.31
C LEU A 60 14.46 12.83 -0.83
N GLN A 61 13.38 13.48 -0.39
CA GLN A 61 13.04 14.83 -0.84
C GLN A 61 12.87 15.79 0.34
N VAL A 62 13.18 17.06 0.09
CA VAL A 62 12.90 18.14 1.04
C VAL A 62 11.39 18.25 1.24
N GLY A 63 10.94 18.14 2.50
CA GLY A 63 9.53 18.12 2.86
C GLY A 63 9.00 16.73 3.27
N ASP A 64 9.80 15.68 3.12
CA ASP A 64 9.46 14.38 3.72
C ASP A 64 9.42 14.47 5.26
N VAL A 65 8.51 13.72 5.86
CA VAL A 65 8.27 13.72 7.30
C VAL A 65 9.13 12.66 7.96
N VAL A 66 9.80 13.02 9.05
CA VAL A 66 10.69 12.14 9.78
C VAL A 66 10.12 11.87 11.17
N MET A 67 10.04 10.60 11.55
CA MET A 67 9.52 10.18 12.87
C MET A 67 10.51 9.24 13.56
N VAL A 68 10.60 9.32 14.89
CA VAL A 68 11.44 8.41 15.68
C VAL A 68 10.84 7.01 15.66
N TRP A 69 11.63 6.02 15.27
CA TRP A 69 11.23 4.61 15.28
C TRP A 69 11.51 3.99 16.64
N THR A 70 10.45 3.61 17.37
CA THR A 70 10.53 3.04 18.73
C THR A 70 10.66 1.51 18.77
N GLY A 71 10.83 0.86 17.62
CA GLY A 71 10.99 -0.59 17.51
C GLY A 71 9.68 -1.35 17.26
N GLY A 72 9.68 -2.10 16.18
CA GLY A 72 8.62 -2.98 15.67
C GLY A 72 9.15 -3.68 14.41
N GLU A 73 8.51 -4.75 13.93
CA GLU A 73 8.90 -5.37 12.65
C GLU A 73 8.79 -4.31 11.53
N ILE A 74 9.92 -4.07 10.86
CA ILE A 74 10.00 -3.24 9.67
C ILE A 74 9.52 -4.12 8.52
N ASP A 75 8.20 -4.19 8.35
CA ASP A 75 7.61 -4.78 7.16
C ASP A 75 7.95 -3.82 6.01
N ALA A 76 8.77 -4.28 5.05
CA ALA A 76 9.17 -3.53 3.85
C ALA A 76 7.94 -2.81 3.27
N PRO A 77 8.08 -1.59 2.72
CA PRO A 77 6.95 -0.72 2.41
C PRO A 77 5.89 -1.47 1.60
N LYS A 78 4.87 -1.97 2.30
CA LYS A 78 3.62 -2.38 1.70
C LYS A 78 3.09 -1.08 1.13
N LYS A 79 3.33 -0.87 -0.17
CA LYS A 79 2.44 -0.05 -0.99
C LYS A 79 1.07 -0.57 -0.62
N TYR A 80 0.34 0.17 0.21
CA TYR A 80 -1.05 -0.13 0.47
C TYR A 80 -1.71 0.02 -0.90
N LYS A 81 -1.77 -1.10 -1.63
CA LYS A 81 -2.70 -1.27 -2.72
C LYS A 81 -4.05 -1.15 -2.05
N GLU A 82 -4.63 0.02 -2.22
CA GLU A 82 -6.04 0.20 -2.48
C GLU A 82 -6.84 -1.03 -2.03
N ALA A 83 -7.33 -1.02 -0.79
CA ALA A 83 -8.56 -1.71 -0.52
C ALA A 83 -9.61 -0.93 -1.31
N ALA A 84 -9.70 -1.22 -2.62
CA ALA A 84 -10.82 -0.81 -3.42
C ALA A 84 -12.08 -1.19 -2.62
N PRO A 85 -13.06 -0.28 -2.47
CA PRO A 85 -14.30 -0.65 -1.83
C PRO A 85 -14.82 -1.88 -2.57
N THR A 86 -14.85 -3.01 -1.86
CA THR A 86 -15.54 -4.21 -2.34
C THR A 86 -17.01 -3.86 -2.34
N THR A 87 -17.47 -3.20 -3.40
CA THR A 87 -18.83 -3.39 -3.88
C THR A 87 -18.91 -4.85 -4.28
N ALA A 88 -19.27 -5.69 -3.32
CA ALA A 88 -19.69 -7.05 -3.60
C ALA A 88 -20.88 -6.96 -4.57
N PRO A 89 -20.79 -7.46 -5.82
CA PRO A 89 -22.00 -7.94 -6.47
C PRO A 89 -22.48 -9.16 -5.65
N PRO A 90 -23.80 -9.32 -5.44
CA PRO A 90 -24.30 -10.46 -4.69
C PRO A 90 -23.81 -11.76 -5.34
N SER A 91 -23.26 -12.63 -4.50
CA SER A 91 -22.78 -13.95 -4.86
C SER A 91 -23.85 -14.72 -5.63
N THR A 92 -23.59 -15.07 -6.88
CA THR A 92 -24.21 -16.25 -7.50
C THR A 92 -23.10 -17.05 -8.15
N MET A 93 -22.65 -18.07 -7.43
CA MET A 93 -21.91 -19.22 -7.93
C MET A 93 -22.33 -20.39 -7.02
N PRO A 94 -22.37 -21.66 -7.48
CA PRO A 94 -21.24 -22.20 -8.24
C PRO A 94 -21.51 -23.29 -9.32
N GLN A 95 -20.50 -23.39 -10.19
CA GLN A 95 -19.87 -24.63 -10.69
C GLN A 95 -20.48 -25.39 -11.89
N THR A 96 -19.77 -25.25 -13.01
CA THR A 96 -19.50 -26.27 -14.04
C THR A 96 -18.90 -27.56 -13.44
N PRO A 97 -18.92 -28.67 -14.21
CA PRO A 97 -17.65 -29.38 -14.39
C PRO A 97 -17.32 -29.74 -15.85
N SER A 98 -16.11 -29.35 -16.27
CA SER A 98 -15.05 -30.16 -16.91
C SER A 98 -15.26 -30.86 -18.28
N THR A 99 -14.70 -30.23 -19.34
CA THR A 99 -13.80 -30.69 -20.47
C THR A 99 -13.85 -32.14 -21.01
N PRO A 100 -13.54 -32.47 -22.30
CA PRO A 100 -12.71 -31.71 -23.28
C PRO A 100 -13.21 -31.65 -24.75
N LEU A 101 -12.56 -30.77 -25.56
CA LEU A 101 -12.64 -30.77 -27.02
C LEU A 101 -12.16 -32.13 -27.57
N GLU A 102 -13.08 -32.93 -28.13
CA GLU A 102 -12.75 -33.98 -29.09
C GLU A 102 -13.58 -33.77 -30.37
N GLU A 103 -12.86 -33.57 -31.45
CA GLU A 103 -13.34 -33.42 -32.81
C GLU A 103 -14.00 -34.73 -33.31
N LYS A 104 -15.31 -34.74 -33.59
CA LYS A 104 -15.90 -35.65 -34.60
C LYS A 104 -17.33 -35.29 -35.03
N LYS A 105 -17.41 -34.61 -36.16
CA LYS A 105 -18.38 -34.78 -37.27
C LYS A 105 -19.50 -35.81 -37.03
N LYS A 106 -20.74 -35.37 -36.80
CA LYS A 106 -21.97 -36.01 -37.31
C LYS A 106 -23.20 -35.07 -37.24
N ARG A 107 -23.64 -34.65 -38.43
CA ARG A 107 -25.01 -34.40 -38.91
C ARG A 107 -26.10 -33.91 -37.92
N ALA A 108 -26.65 -32.78 -38.33
CA ALA A 108 -28.08 -32.47 -38.51
C ALA A 108 -28.95 -32.14 -37.28
N LEU A 109 -29.63 -31.01 -37.42
CA LEU A 109 -30.58 -30.37 -36.50
C LEU A 109 -31.80 -31.27 -36.16
N PRO A 110 -32.44 -31.08 -34.99
CA PRO A 110 -33.55 -31.90 -34.50
C PRO A 110 -34.94 -31.51 -35.07
N PRO A 111 -36.00 -32.33 -34.83
CA PRO A 111 -37.29 -32.33 -35.53
C PRO A 111 -38.32 -31.40 -34.80
N PRO A 112 -39.61 -31.20 -35.17
CA PRO A 112 -40.65 -32.24 -35.38
C PRO A 112 -41.77 -31.89 -36.39
N SER A 113 -42.67 -32.84 -36.70
CA SER A 113 -44.13 -32.70 -36.51
C SER A 113 -44.87 -34.01 -36.85
N PHE A 114 -45.99 -34.19 -36.16
CA PHE A 114 -46.96 -35.30 -36.15
C PHE A 114 -47.23 -36.01 -37.48
#